data_AF-A0A661ZB95-F1
#
_entry.id   AF-A0A661ZB95-F1
#
_cell.length_a   1.000
_cell.length_b   1.000
_cell.length_c   1.000
_cell.angle_alpha   90.00
_cell.angle_beta   90.00
_cell.angle_gamma   90.00
#
_symmetry.space_group_name_H-M   'P 1'
#
loop_
_entity.id
_entity.type
_entity.pdbx_description
1 polymer ?
#
loop_
_entity_poly.entity_id
_entity_poly.type
_entity_poly.pdbx_seq_one_letter_code
_entity_poly.pdbx_strand_id
1 'polypeptide(L)'
;MDLSKVMSVLWIMHKSSIKSGRLSYKGVVGHYRTAFYMKRIILIIISILVYIQAKSQTDFKDFWESMKDTIVEQHVIDIDNDKLSDTAIFRFPSNYDHPEFGYTDPGVFRILDLRLTSAKGILIEELFDTLPKKPFADYKNEINSDCAFLSNFNTKDRYLFMTGPSYGCCIEEMYVFSIKQNTINLISKSSLSLVEIKDFDSDGKIEVIGYDKLGEGWGGYKTNYVFHHLIFPTVFKLTDTLILDENLTYKYNSDLKDKYGDFLSFKRPVIVENMLDNSEILEEFENIKGNYYRRYDITSRTKIKVSALDKYPKAELRIMRNEIFAAHGYIFKSSDLREYFNKTKWYNPRFIDVTDKLTDIEKHNIELILKKEK
;
A
#
# COMPACT_ATOMS: atom_id res chain seq x y z
N MET A 1 -14.88 -5.65 -42.43
CA MET A 1 -14.68 -4.21 -42.18
C MET A 1 -13.17 -3.98 -42.18
N ASP A 2 -12.67 -3.05 -42.98
CA ASP A 2 -11.22 -2.80 -43.13
C ASP A 2 -10.68 -2.13 -41.84
N LEU A 3 -9.96 -2.91 -41.02
CA LEU A 3 -9.41 -2.44 -39.74
C LEU A 3 -8.51 -1.21 -39.92
N SER A 4 -7.81 -1.08 -41.05
CA SER A 4 -6.95 0.08 -41.31
C SER A 4 -7.76 1.39 -41.39
N LYS A 5 -8.99 1.33 -41.91
CA LYS A 5 -9.92 2.47 -42.02
C LYS A 5 -10.58 2.82 -40.70
N VAL A 6 -10.89 1.82 -39.87
CA VAL A 6 -11.47 2.05 -38.54
C VAL A 6 -10.41 2.64 -37.60
N MET A 7 -9.18 2.13 -37.66
CA MET A 7 -8.06 2.61 -36.84
C MET A 7 -7.61 4.02 -37.25
N SER A 8 -7.61 4.34 -38.55
CA SER A 8 -7.31 5.70 -39.02
C SER A 8 -8.39 6.71 -38.61
N VAL A 9 -9.67 6.33 -38.62
CA VAL A 9 -10.77 7.17 -38.11
C VAL A 9 -10.65 7.39 -36.60
N LEU A 10 -10.36 6.34 -35.82
CA LEU A 10 -10.14 6.45 -34.37
C LEU A 10 -8.90 7.29 -34.02
N TRP A 11 -7.83 7.19 -34.82
CA TRP A 11 -6.61 8.00 -34.69
C TRP A 11 -6.85 9.48 -35.06
N ILE A 12 -7.70 9.75 -36.06
CA ILE A 12 -8.15 11.11 -36.42
C ILE A 12 -9.03 11.70 -35.30
N MET A 13 -9.91 10.89 -34.68
CA MET A 13 -10.72 11.29 -33.52
C MET A 13 -9.86 11.57 -32.28
N HIS A 14 -8.77 10.82 -32.08
CA HIS A 14 -7.77 11.08 -31.05
C HIS A 14 -7.09 12.46 -31.23
N LYS A 15 -6.70 12.81 -32.46
CA LYS A 15 -6.08 14.12 -32.80
C LYS A 15 -7.04 15.31 -32.70
N SER A 16 -8.35 15.12 -32.91
CA SER A 16 -9.31 16.23 -33.05
C SER A 16 -9.99 16.69 -31.76
N SER A 17 -9.83 15.97 -30.63
CA SER A 17 -10.44 16.31 -29.33
C SER A 17 -9.84 17.53 -28.58
N ILE A 18 -9.01 18.34 -29.25
CA ILE A 18 -8.24 19.44 -28.66
C ILE A 18 -9.04 20.75 -28.42
N LYS A 19 -10.34 20.83 -28.75
CA LYS A 19 -11.12 22.09 -28.58
C LYS A 19 -12.37 21.97 -27.71
N SER A 20 -12.25 22.53 -26.50
CA SER A 20 -13.26 23.22 -25.65
C SER A 20 -14.55 22.49 -25.21
N GLY A 21 -14.87 22.63 -23.91
CA GLY A 21 -16.25 22.52 -23.39
C GLY A 21 -16.34 22.55 -21.86
N ARG A 22 -16.71 23.70 -21.28
CA ARG A 22 -17.21 23.83 -19.89
C ARG A 22 -18.68 23.41 -19.86
N LEU A 23 -19.08 22.57 -18.90
CA LEU A 23 -20.48 22.40 -18.51
C LEU A 23 -20.56 22.13 -17.00
N SER A 24 -21.22 23.04 -16.29
CA SER A 24 -21.49 22.95 -14.86
C SER A 24 -22.79 22.20 -14.61
N TYR A 25 -22.82 21.29 -13.64
CA TYR A 25 -24.04 20.91 -12.93
C TYR A 25 -23.78 20.82 -11.43
N LYS A 26 -24.80 21.19 -10.66
CA LYS A 26 -24.76 21.57 -9.25
C LYS A 26 -24.17 20.50 -8.32
N GLY A 27 -23.14 20.91 -7.55
CA GLY A 27 -23.09 20.57 -6.12
C GLY A 27 -22.32 19.33 -5.68
N VAL A 28 -21.12 19.05 -6.20
CA VAL A 28 -19.96 18.48 -5.46
C VAL A 28 -18.71 18.87 -6.25
N VAL A 29 -17.80 19.65 -5.66
CA VAL A 29 -16.57 20.09 -6.33
C VAL A 29 -15.54 18.96 -6.26
N GLY A 30 -15.62 18.03 -7.21
CA GLY A 30 -14.56 17.10 -7.57
C GLY A 30 -14.09 17.42 -9.00
N HIS A 31 -12.94 18.06 -9.15
CA HIS A 31 -12.35 18.35 -10.46
C HIS A 31 -11.72 17.08 -11.04
N TYR A 32 -12.50 16.25 -11.75
CA TYR A 32 -11.96 15.21 -12.61
C TYR A 32 -12.46 15.43 -14.04
N ARG A 33 -11.53 15.82 -14.93
CA ARG A 33 -11.79 16.27 -16.30
C ARG A 33 -12.32 15.11 -17.17
N THR A 34 -13.55 15.27 -17.65
CA THR A 34 -14.31 14.39 -18.56
C THR A 34 -13.59 13.99 -19.87
N ALA A 35 -12.59 14.75 -20.32
CA ALA A 35 -11.83 14.43 -21.53
C ALA A 35 -10.88 13.23 -21.38
N PHE A 36 -10.35 12.99 -20.17
CA PHE A 36 -9.45 11.86 -19.89
C PHE A 36 -10.21 10.55 -19.77
N TYR A 37 -11.39 10.58 -19.12
CA TYR A 37 -12.32 9.44 -19.12
C TYR A 37 -12.70 9.02 -20.55
N MET A 38 -12.86 9.95 -21.49
CA MET A 38 -13.08 9.59 -22.90
C MET A 38 -11.88 8.89 -23.55
N LYS A 39 -10.63 9.31 -23.30
CA LYS A 39 -9.44 8.59 -23.80
C LYS A 39 -9.32 7.18 -23.20
N ARG A 40 -9.58 7.06 -21.89
CA ARG A 40 -9.63 5.77 -21.15
C ARG A 40 -10.72 4.86 -21.70
N ILE A 41 -11.92 5.40 -21.90
CA ILE A 41 -13.05 4.68 -22.50
C ILE A 41 -12.73 4.29 -23.93
N ILE A 42 -12.04 5.11 -24.73
CA ILE A 42 -11.65 4.76 -26.10
C ILE A 42 -10.59 3.65 -26.11
N LEU A 43 -9.55 3.70 -25.27
CA LEU A 43 -8.55 2.62 -25.18
C LEU A 43 -9.13 1.33 -24.61
N ILE A 44 -10.02 1.42 -23.61
CA ILE A 44 -10.76 0.29 -23.05
C ILE A 44 -11.72 -0.27 -24.10
N ILE A 45 -12.45 0.57 -24.83
CA ILE A 45 -13.33 0.14 -25.93
C ILE A 45 -12.50 -0.48 -27.06
N ILE A 46 -11.34 0.06 -27.42
CA ILE A 46 -10.44 -0.55 -28.40
C ILE A 46 -9.96 -1.90 -27.90
N SER A 47 -9.54 -2.01 -26.63
CA SER A 47 -9.06 -3.25 -26.03
C SER A 47 -10.19 -4.30 -25.91
N ILE A 48 -11.40 -3.88 -25.56
CA ILE A 48 -12.61 -4.72 -25.51
C ILE A 48 -13.04 -5.11 -26.93
N LEU A 49 -13.00 -4.20 -27.91
CA LEU A 49 -13.35 -4.50 -29.31
C LEU A 49 -12.32 -5.45 -29.93
N VAL A 50 -11.03 -5.27 -29.62
CA VAL A 50 -9.93 -6.17 -30.01
C VAL A 50 -10.05 -7.51 -29.29
N TYR A 51 -10.41 -7.55 -28.01
CA TYR A 51 -10.68 -8.79 -27.28
C TYR A 51 -11.90 -9.55 -27.82
N ILE A 52 -12.98 -8.83 -28.15
CA ILE A 52 -14.20 -9.39 -28.76
C ILE A 52 -13.92 -9.83 -30.21
N GLN A 53 -12.99 -9.20 -30.93
CA GLN A 53 -12.61 -9.54 -32.30
C GLN A 53 -11.44 -10.53 -32.41
N ALA A 54 -10.64 -10.71 -31.36
CA ALA A 54 -9.58 -11.71 -31.28
C ALA A 54 -10.27 -13.07 -31.21
N LYS A 55 -10.19 -13.83 -32.30
CA LYS A 55 -10.84 -15.15 -32.41
C LYS A 55 -9.98 -16.24 -31.76
N SER A 56 -8.76 -15.92 -31.33
CA SER A 56 -7.81 -16.83 -30.68
C SER A 56 -6.77 -16.08 -29.82
N GLN A 57 -6.05 -16.79 -28.94
CA GLN A 57 -4.89 -16.24 -28.20
C GLN A 57 -3.77 -15.72 -29.11
N THR A 58 -3.65 -16.25 -30.34
CA THR A 58 -2.65 -15.84 -31.33
C THR A 58 -2.88 -14.41 -31.82
N ASP A 59 -4.14 -14.03 -32.09
CA ASP A 59 -4.48 -12.68 -32.58
C ASP A 59 -4.11 -11.59 -31.55
N PHE A 60 -4.28 -11.90 -30.27
CA PHE A 60 -3.90 -11.00 -29.19
C PHE A 60 -2.37 -10.87 -29.04
N LYS A 61 -1.64 -11.99 -29.19
CA LYS A 61 -0.18 -11.98 -29.16
C LYS A 61 0.39 -11.13 -30.30
N ASP A 62 -0.13 -11.27 -31.51
CA ASP A 62 0.31 -10.48 -32.66
C ASP A 62 -0.01 -8.99 -32.49
N PHE A 63 -1.18 -8.66 -31.93
CA PHE A 63 -1.53 -7.30 -31.55
C PHE A 63 -0.58 -6.74 -30.49
N TRP A 64 -0.29 -7.49 -29.43
CA TRP A 64 0.65 -7.07 -28.38
C TRP A 64 2.04 -6.81 -28.95
N GLU A 65 2.56 -7.74 -29.76
CA GLU A 65 3.83 -7.60 -30.47
C GLU A 65 3.87 -6.38 -31.40
N SER A 66 2.74 -5.97 -31.96
CA SER A 66 2.64 -4.75 -32.78
C SER A 66 2.65 -3.45 -31.95
N MET A 67 2.26 -3.53 -30.68
CA MET A 67 2.10 -2.38 -29.79
C MET A 67 3.26 -2.20 -28.80
N LYS A 68 4.00 -3.27 -28.47
CA LYS A 68 5.15 -3.19 -27.55
C LYS A 68 6.13 -2.11 -28.01
N ASP A 69 6.73 -1.42 -27.06
CA ASP A 69 7.70 -0.33 -27.27
C ASP A 69 7.18 0.91 -28.03
N THR A 70 5.90 0.94 -28.43
CA THR A 70 5.28 2.09 -29.09
C THR A 70 5.37 3.31 -28.16
N ILE A 71 5.84 4.43 -28.70
CA ILE A 71 5.90 5.70 -27.99
C ILE A 71 4.48 6.23 -27.81
N VAL A 72 4.12 6.48 -26.57
CA VAL A 72 2.79 6.95 -26.19
C VAL A 72 2.85 8.42 -25.75
N GLU A 73 3.96 8.84 -25.15
CA GLU A 73 4.22 10.23 -24.76
C GLU A 73 5.72 10.52 -24.87
N GLN A 74 6.09 11.73 -25.31
CA GLN A 74 7.47 12.15 -25.45
C GLN A 74 7.61 13.62 -25.08
N HIS A 75 8.64 13.94 -24.30
CA HIS A 75 9.01 15.30 -23.92
C HIS A 75 10.44 15.59 -24.36
N VAL A 76 10.65 16.82 -24.83
CA VAL A 76 11.98 17.39 -25.05
C VAL A 76 12.24 18.34 -23.89
N ILE A 77 13.28 18.05 -23.13
CA ILE A 77 13.63 18.76 -21.89
C ILE A 77 15.15 19.00 -21.87
N ASP A 78 15.62 19.93 -21.06
CA ASP A 78 17.05 20.09 -20.76
C ASP A 78 17.17 19.74 -19.27
N ILE A 79 17.45 18.45 -18.99
CA ILE A 79 17.28 17.97 -17.61
C ILE A 79 18.49 18.32 -16.76
N ASP A 80 19.71 18.31 -17.32
CA ASP A 80 20.94 18.61 -16.59
C ASP A 80 21.47 20.04 -16.81
N ASN A 81 20.69 20.89 -17.49
CA ASN A 81 20.97 22.29 -17.75
C ASN A 81 22.27 22.49 -18.55
N ASP A 82 22.60 21.54 -19.43
CA ASP A 82 23.73 21.60 -20.35
C ASP A 82 23.42 22.33 -21.67
N LYS A 83 22.17 22.80 -21.82
CA LYS A 83 21.60 23.46 -23.01
C LYS A 83 21.45 22.56 -24.23
N LEU A 84 21.54 21.25 -24.04
CA LEU A 84 21.20 20.25 -25.06
C LEU A 84 19.78 19.74 -24.84
N SER A 85 19.19 19.23 -25.92
CA SER A 85 17.83 18.69 -25.88
C SER A 85 17.87 17.23 -25.45
N ASP A 86 17.54 16.93 -24.21
CA ASP A 86 17.29 15.59 -23.70
C ASP A 86 15.86 15.13 -23.99
N THR A 87 15.59 13.85 -23.77
CA THR A 87 14.25 13.30 -23.99
C THR A 87 13.78 12.40 -22.87
N ALA A 88 12.53 12.57 -22.47
CA ALA A 88 11.79 11.60 -21.66
C ALA A 88 10.74 10.93 -22.57
N ILE A 89 10.88 9.63 -22.80
CA ILE A 89 10.01 8.86 -23.70
C ILE A 89 9.25 7.82 -22.87
N PHE A 90 7.93 7.86 -22.97
CA PHE A 90 7.05 6.88 -22.35
C PHE A 90 6.55 5.89 -23.39
N ARG A 91 6.71 4.58 -23.11
CA ARG A 91 6.37 3.50 -24.03
C ARG A 91 5.38 2.51 -23.44
N PHE A 92 4.69 1.80 -24.33
CA PHE A 92 4.08 0.52 -23.99
C PHE A 92 5.16 -0.49 -23.57
N PRO A 93 4.83 -1.46 -22.69
CA PRO A 93 5.78 -2.43 -22.17
C PRO A 93 6.37 -3.35 -23.23
N SER A 94 7.56 -3.84 -22.92
CA SER A 94 8.29 -4.86 -23.66
C SER A 94 7.84 -6.29 -23.30
N ASN A 95 7.52 -6.56 -22.02
CA ASN A 95 7.27 -7.92 -21.51
C ASN A 95 5.81 -8.21 -21.08
N TYR A 96 5.40 -9.46 -21.31
CA TYR A 96 4.11 -10.07 -20.99
C TYR A 96 4.35 -11.22 -20.00
N ASP A 97 3.82 -11.15 -18.78
CA ASP A 97 3.78 -12.32 -17.89
C ASP A 97 2.64 -12.21 -16.87
N HIS A 98 1.56 -12.97 -17.09
CA HIS A 98 0.67 -13.39 -16.02
C HIS A 98 0.22 -14.85 -16.28
N PRO A 99 0.56 -15.82 -15.40
CA PRO A 99 0.40 -17.25 -15.71
C PRO A 99 -1.04 -17.79 -15.69
N GLU A 100 -1.97 -17.17 -14.95
CA GLU A 100 -3.31 -17.78 -14.72
C GLU A 100 -4.52 -16.92 -15.09
N PHE A 101 -4.42 -15.59 -14.95
CA PHE A 101 -5.47 -14.65 -15.28
C PHE A 101 -4.94 -13.67 -16.31
N GLY A 102 -5.26 -13.91 -17.58
CA GLY A 102 -5.03 -12.91 -18.62
C GLY A 102 -5.57 -11.57 -18.15
N TYR A 103 -4.77 -10.52 -18.35
CA TYR A 103 -5.05 -9.11 -18.07
C TYR A 103 -4.87 -8.66 -16.61
N THR A 104 -3.66 -8.20 -16.28
CA THR A 104 -3.55 -6.95 -15.50
C THR A 104 -3.86 -5.81 -16.49
N ASP A 105 -4.92 -5.03 -16.29
CA ASP A 105 -5.34 -3.92 -17.15
C ASP A 105 -4.11 -3.10 -17.63
N PRO A 106 -3.91 -2.86 -18.94
CA PRO A 106 -2.73 -2.17 -19.42
C PRO A 106 -2.79 -0.72 -18.93
N GLY A 107 -2.21 -0.46 -17.74
CA GLY A 107 -1.93 0.88 -17.26
C GLY A 107 -1.32 1.72 -18.38
N VAL A 108 -1.57 3.03 -18.34
CA VAL A 108 -1.46 3.90 -19.53
C VAL A 108 -0.06 3.86 -20.16
N PHE A 109 0.98 3.52 -19.38
CA PHE A 109 2.36 3.40 -19.85
C PHE A 109 3.14 2.45 -18.93
N ARG A 110 4.21 1.81 -19.45
CA ARG A 110 4.99 0.84 -18.67
C ARG A 110 6.51 1.00 -18.70
N ILE A 111 7.03 1.92 -19.50
CA ILE A 111 8.47 2.17 -19.59
C ILE A 111 8.71 3.67 -19.68
N LEU A 112 9.53 4.22 -18.79
CA LEU A 112 10.19 5.51 -18.98
C LEU A 112 11.60 5.26 -19.52
N ASP A 113 11.90 5.88 -20.64
CA ASP A 113 13.21 5.94 -21.26
C ASP A 113 13.69 7.39 -21.22
N LEU A 114 14.52 7.72 -20.23
CA LEU A 114 15.05 9.05 -20.01
C LEU A 114 16.47 9.09 -20.60
N ARG A 115 16.64 9.85 -21.68
CA ARG A 115 17.86 9.89 -22.48
C ARG A 115 18.50 11.26 -22.40
N LEU A 116 19.78 11.26 -22.02
CA LEU A 116 20.64 12.43 -22.17
C LEU A 116 21.22 12.44 -23.58
N THR A 117 21.20 13.59 -24.26
CA THR A 117 21.75 13.69 -25.62
C THR A 117 23.26 13.50 -25.64
N SER A 118 23.92 13.97 -24.59
CA SER A 118 25.37 13.91 -24.44
C SER A 118 25.88 12.62 -23.79
N ALA A 119 25.00 11.63 -23.53
CA ALA A 119 25.29 10.56 -22.59
C ALA A 119 24.40 9.31 -22.59
N LYS A 120 24.71 8.39 -21.67
CA LYS A 120 23.88 7.23 -21.36
C LYS A 120 22.67 7.66 -20.51
N GLY A 121 21.47 7.37 -21.02
CA GLY A 121 20.21 7.51 -20.29
C GLY A 121 19.93 6.40 -19.29
N ILE A 122 18.71 6.38 -18.76
CA ILE A 122 18.17 5.33 -17.88
C ILE A 122 16.83 4.83 -18.42
N LEU A 123 16.59 3.54 -18.24
CA LEU A 123 15.33 2.87 -18.53
C LEU A 123 14.68 2.42 -17.22
N ILE A 124 13.40 2.72 -17.04
CA ILE A 124 12.61 2.34 -15.87
C ILE A 124 11.37 1.62 -16.36
N GLU A 125 11.28 0.33 -16.05
CA GLU A 125 10.21 -0.55 -16.50
C GLU A 125 9.21 -0.79 -15.36
N GLU A 126 8.21 0.08 -15.24
CA GLU A 126 7.30 0.11 -14.10
C GLU A 126 5.88 0.40 -14.57
N LEU A 127 4.89 -0.07 -13.82
CA LEU A 127 3.50 0.14 -14.15
C LEU A 127 3.02 1.48 -13.58
N PHE A 128 2.46 2.35 -14.43
CA PHE A 128 1.93 3.63 -13.94
C PHE A 128 0.61 4.06 -14.58
N ASP A 129 -0.15 4.81 -13.80
CA ASP A 129 -1.42 5.46 -14.17
C ASP A 129 -1.32 6.96 -13.82
N THR A 130 -2.44 7.64 -13.61
CA THR A 130 -2.48 9.06 -13.22
C THR A 130 -1.84 9.32 -11.86
N LEU A 131 -1.07 10.40 -11.78
CA LEU A 131 -0.47 10.90 -10.54
C LEU A 131 -1.33 12.05 -9.96
N PRO A 132 -1.63 12.09 -8.65
CA PRO A 132 -2.41 13.19 -8.07
C PRO A 132 -1.60 14.49 -8.15
N LYS A 133 -2.15 15.54 -8.78
CA LYS A 133 -1.38 16.80 -9.00
C LYS A 133 -1.26 17.72 -7.79
N LYS A 134 -2.19 17.61 -6.83
CA LYS A 134 -2.28 18.55 -5.70
C LYS A 134 -1.01 18.56 -4.81
N PRO A 135 -0.40 17.42 -4.45
CA PRO A 135 0.74 17.39 -3.53
C PRO A 135 2.02 18.11 -4.02
N PHE A 136 2.13 18.40 -5.32
CA PHE A 136 3.30 19.04 -5.93
C PHE A 136 2.91 20.20 -6.86
N ALA A 137 1.73 20.79 -6.67
CA ALA A 137 1.20 21.83 -7.55
C ALA A 137 2.05 23.11 -7.60
N ASP A 138 2.80 23.39 -6.53
CA ASP A 138 3.67 24.57 -6.40
C ASP A 138 5.05 24.36 -7.04
N TYR A 139 5.35 23.16 -7.50
CA TYR A 139 6.64 22.79 -8.07
C TYR A 139 6.57 22.61 -9.58
N LYS A 140 7.64 23.04 -10.25
CA LYS A 140 7.80 22.83 -11.67
C LYS A 140 7.96 21.34 -11.95
N ASN A 141 7.04 20.80 -12.74
CA ASN A 141 7.18 19.50 -13.37
C ASN A 141 7.92 19.67 -14.69
N GLU A 142 9.14 19.15 -14.78
CA GLU A 142 9.99 19.23 -15.97
C GLU A 142 9.38 18.48 -17.16
N ILE A 143 8.58 17.46 -16.87
CA ILE A 143 7.82 16.70 -17.88
C ILE A 143 6.35 17.10 -17.74
N ASN A 144 5.73 17.70 -18.75
CA ASN A 144 4.33 18.12 -18.67
C ASN A 144 3.38 16.91 -18.81
N SER A 145 3.45 15.98 -17.86
CA SER A 145 2.74 14.71 -17.86
C SER A 145 1.65 14.67 -16.78
N ASP A 146 0.58 13.92 -17.06
CA ASP A 146 -0.46 13.59 -16.08
C ASP A 146 -0.13 12.33 -15.26
N CYS A 147 0.83 11.51 -15.74
CA CYS A 147 1.15 10.21 -15.15
C CYS A 147 2.52 10.18 -14.45
N ALA A 148 3.30 11.25 -14.62
CA ALA A 148 4.62 11.37 -14.05
C ALA A 148 4.95 12.80 -13.61
N PHE A 149 5.77 12.88 -12.58
CA PHE A 149 6.34 14.13 -12.08
C PHE A 149 7.86 14.00 -12.03
N LEU A 150 8.56 14.99 -12.57
CA LEU A 150 10.02 15.07 -12.53
C LEU A 150 10.42 16.47 -12.09
N SER A 151 11.16 16.58 -11.00
CA SER A 151 11.67 17.88 -10.54
C SER A 151 13.00 17.72 -9.84
N ASN A 152 13.86 18.72 -9.99
CA ASN A 152 15.11 18.82 -9.21
C ASN A 152 14.96 19.64 -7.95
N PHE A 153 13.82 20.31 -7.75
CA PHE A 153 13.59 21.22 -6.62
C PHE A 153 14.71 22.26 -6.44
N ASN A 154 15.26 22.78 -7.54
CA ASN A 154 16.41 23.69 -7.56
C ASN A 154 17.70 23.13 -6.93
N THR A 155 17.79 21.82 -6.73
CA THR A 155 19.06 21.16 -6.44
C THR A 155 19.94 21.14 -7.69
N LYS A 156 21.25 20.98 -7.49
CA LYS A 156 22.22 21.01 -8.60
C LYS A 156 22.14 19.78 -9.50
N ASP A 157 21.85 18.62 -8.91
CA ASP A 157 22.12 17.32 -9.52
C ASP A 157 21.24 16.19 -8.97
N ARG A 158 20.17 16.49 -8.22
CA ARG A 158 19.22 15.50 -7.67
C ARG A 158 17.84 15.69 -8.25
N TYR A 159 17.20 14.60 -8.61
CA TYR A 159 15.89 14.61 -9.23
C TYR A 159 15.00 13.62 -8.50
N LEU A 160 13.81 14.07 -8.13
CA LEU A 160 12.74 13.18 -7.77
C LEU A 160 11.90 12.93 -9.02
N PHE A 161 11.75 11.66 -9.35
CA PHE A 161 10.79 11.20 -10.32
C PHE A 161 9.73 10.37 -9.63
N MET A 162 8.48 10.68 -9.94
CA MET A 162 7.33 10.02 -9.36
C MET A 162 6.43 9.53 -10.47
N THR A 163 5.89 8.34 -10.28
CA THR A 163 4.88 7.79 -11.18
C THR A 163 3.63 7.45 -10.42
N GLY A 164 2.49 7.65 -11.08
CA GLY A 164 1.21 7.27 -10.50
C GLY A 164 1.12 5.76 -10.27
N PRO A 165 0.31 5.33 -9.30
CA PRO A 165 0.08 3.92 -9.04
C PRO A 165 -0.57 3.20 -10.20
N SER A 166 -0.40 1.88 -10.27
CA SER A 166 -1.26 1.06 -11.12
C SER A 166 -2.70 1.02 -10.58
N TYR A 167 -3.69 1.30 -11.45
CA TYR A 167 -5.13 1.15 -11.15
C TYR A 167 -5.70 2.09 -10.09
N GLY A 168 -5.03 3.22 -9.82
CA GLY A 168 -5.52 4.21 -8.86
C GLY A 168 -5.50 3.77 -7.39
N CYS A 169 -4.78 2.69 -7.05
CA CYS A 169 -4.53 2.35 -5.64
C CYS A 169 -3.44 3.25 -5.07
N CYS A 170 -3.50 3.70 -3.83
CA CYS A 170 -2.72 4.85 -3.33
C CYS A 170 -1.18 4.69 -3.19
N ILE A 171 -0.46 3.89 -3.97
CA ILE A 171 1.00 3.69 -3.82
C ILE A 171 1.71 4.29 -5.03
N GLU A 172 2.31 5.46 -4.85
CA GLU A 172 3.18 6.07 -5.85
C GLU A 172 4.57 5.43 -5.80
N GLU A 173 5.16 5.23 -6.98
CA GLU A 173 6.56 4.85 -7.08
C GLU A 173 7.42 6.10 -7.20
N MET A 174 8.45 6.17 -6.37
CA MET A 174 9.36 7.29 -6.30
C MET A 174 10.79 6.85 -6.52
N TYR A 175 11.47 7.60 -7.39
CA TYR A 175 12.82 7.36 -7.80
C TYR A 175 13.62 8.62 -7.54
N VAL A 176 14.73 8.48 -6.83
CA VAL A 176 15.70 9.56 -6.67
C VAL A 176 16.85 9.28 -7.62
N PHE A 177 17.10 10.21 -8.54
CA PHE A 177 18.24 10.14 -9.45
C PHE A 177 19.30 11.17 -9.06
N SER A 178 20.55 10.82 -9.37
CA SER A 178 21.63 11.78 -9.52
C SER A 178 21.94 11.95 -11.00
N ILE A 179 22.03 13.20 -11.47
CA ILE A 179 22.54 13.50 -12.81
C ILE A 179 23.85 14.26 -12.68
N LYS A 180 24.96 13.61 -13.03
CA LYS A 180 26.33 14.15 -12.91
C LYS A 180 27.16 13.70 -14.10
N GLN A 181 28.01 14.61 -14.60
CA GLN A 181 28.99 14.29 -15.65
C GLN A 181 28.35 13.57 -16.85
N ASN A 182 27.17 14.04 -17.26
CA ASN A 182 26.35 13.43 -18.31
C ASN A 182 26.11 11.93 -18.00
N THR A 183 25.57 11.62 -16.83
CA THR A 183 25.15 10.24 -16.49
C THR A 183 24.01 10.32 -15.49
N ILE A 184 22.96 9.54 -15.73
CA ILE A 184 21.85 9.37 -14.81
C ILE A 184 22.08 8.11 -13.98
N ASN A 185 22.11 8.26 -12.65
CA ASN A 185 22.23 7.15 -11.71
C ASN A 185 20.98 7.10 -10.83
N LEU A 186 20.31 5.94 -10.79
CA LEU A 186 19.27 5.68 -9.79
C LEU A 186 19.92 5.47 -8.42
N ILE A 187 19.54 6.30 -7.45
CA ILE A 187 20.09 6.27 -6.09
C ILE A 187 19.16 5.52 -5.14
N SER A 188 17.85 5.74 -5.24
CA SER A 188 16.86 4.99 -4.47
C SER A 188 15.54 4.84 -5.19
N LYS A 189 14.85 3.72 -4.94
CA LYS A 189 13.45 3.49 -5.26
C LYS A 189 12.68 3.31 -3.96
N SER A 190 11.51 3.93 -3.84
CA SER A 190 10.59 3.75 -2.71
C SER A 190 9.14 3.76 -3.19
N SER A 191 8.31 3.01 -2.50
CA SER A 191 6.87 2.98 -2.70
C SER A 191 6.21 3.63 -1.48
N LEU A 192 5.63 4.81 -1.63
CA LEU A 192 4.88 5.46 -0.54
C LEU A 192 3.55 5.96 -1.05
N SER A 193 2.59 6.09 -0.15
CA SER A 193 1.43 6.93 -0.41
C SER A 193 1.77 8.39 -0.15
N LEU A 194 1.80 9.19 -1.19
CA LEU A 194 2.17 10.60 -1.09
C LEU A 194 1.07 11.41 -0.40
N VAL A 195 1.47 12.19 0.60
CA VAL A 195 0.61 13.19 1.25
C VAL A 195 0.94 14.58 0.70
N GLU A 196 2.21 14.98 0.77
CA GLU A 196 2.66 16.32 0.41
C GLU A 196 4.15 16.31 0.08
N ILE A 197 4.58 17.27 -0.74
CA ILE A 197 5.99 17.61 -0.94
C ILE A 197 6.14 19.08 -0.59
N LYS A 198 7.04 19.43 0.32
CA LYS A 198 7.31 20.81 0.69
C LYS A 198 8.63 20.98 1.43
N ASP A 199 9.09 22.23 1.54
CA ASP A 199 10.08 22.63 2.54
C ASP A 199 9.36 22.76 3.89
N PHE A 200 9.34 21.68 4.66
CA PHE A 200 8.54 21.59 5.89
C PHE A 200 9.21 22.30 7.06
N ASP A 201 10.54 22.30 7.13
CA ASP A 201 11.29 22.92 8.21
C ASP A 201 11.86 24.31 7.88
N SER A 202 11.62 24.80 6.66
CA SER A 202 12.06 26.10 6.17
C SER A 202 13.59 26.22 6.05
N ASP A 203 14.29 25.09 5.82
CA ASP A 203 15.74 25.06 5.59
C ASP A 203 16.13 25.26 4.11
N GLY A 204 15.15 25.41 3.23
CA GLY A 204 15.32 25.59 1.79
C GLY A 204 15.45 24.27 1.02
N LYS A 205 15.38 23.12 1.68
CA LYS A 205 15.35 21.80 1.06
C LYS A 205 13.92 21.25 1.09
N ILE A 206 13.70 20.21 0.30
CA ILE A 206 12.39 19.61 0.14
C ILE A 206 12.33 18.29 0.90
N GLU A 207 11.27 18.14 1.67
CA GLU A 207 10.86 16.89 2.27
C GLU A 207 9.72 16.26 1.47
N VAL A 208 9.77 14.94 1.39
CA VAL A 208 8.70 14.10 0.88
C VAL A 208 7.94 13.54 2.08
N ILE A 209 6.64 13.78 2.14
CA ILE A 209 5.79 13.39 3.25
C ILE A 209 4.79 12.35 2.74
N GLY A 210 4.82 11.16 3.33
CA GLY A 210 3.99 10.04 2.90
C GLY A 210 3.94 8.94 3.94
N TYR A 211 3.09 7.94 3.73
CA TYR A 211 2.99 6.77 4.61
C TYR A 211 3.37 5.50 3.87
N ASP A 212 4.09 4.62 4.58
CA ASP A 212 4.31 3.24 4.16
C ASP A 212 3.03 2.43 4.45
N LYS A 213 2.48 1.72 3.46
CA LYS A 213 1.23 0.96 3.62
C LYS A 213 1.49 -0.38 4.31
N LEU A 214 1.89 -0.35 5.57
CA LEU A 214 1.98 -1.53 6.43
C LEU A 214 0.75 -1.68 7.34
N GLY A 215 -0.45 -1.79 6.77
CA GLY A 215 -1.62 -2.06 7.61
C GLY A 215 -2.95 -2.10 6.86
N GLU A 216 -3.39 -3.30 6.48
CA GLU A 216 -4.83 -3.53 6.33
C GLU A 216 -5.47 -3.62 7.73
N GLY A 217 -6.61 -2.95 7.92
CA GLY A 217 -7.35 -2.98 9.17
C GLY A 217 -7.85 -4.38 9.52
N TRP A 218 -7.35 -4.98 10.59
CA TRP A 218 -7.89 -6.23 11.14
C TRP A 218 -8.95 -5.93 12.21
N GLY A 219 -10.23 -5.97 11.83
CA GLY A 219 -11.34 -5.91 12.79
C GLY A 219 -11.61 -7.28 13.44
N GLY A 220 -11.17 -7.50 14.67
CA GLY A 220 -11.46 -8.71 15.44
C GLY A 220 -12.62 -8.53 16.43
N TYR A 221 -13.82 -9.05 16.11
CA TYR A 221 -15.05 -8.92 16.92
C TYR A 221 -15.15 -9.87 18.15
N LYS A 222 -14.08 -10.12 18.91
CA LYS A 222 -14.15 -11.16 19.98
C LYS A 222 -13.52 -10.78 21.32
N THR A 223 -13.20 -9.52 21.53
CA THR A 223 -12.67 -9.02 22.79
C THR A 223 -13.39 -7.72 23.17
N ASN A 224 -13.21 -7.24 24.40
CA ASN A 224 -13.66 -5.89 24.78
C ASN A 224 -12.77 -4.78 24.18
N TYR A 225 -11.87 -5.13 23.26
CA TYR A 225 -10.92 -4.22 22.65
C TYR A 225 -11.15 -4.10 21.15
N VAL A 226 -10.94 -2.89 20.63
CA VAL A 226 -10.87 -2.58 19.20
C VAL A 226 -9.42 -2.21 18.86
N PHE A 227 -8.97 -2.67 17.70
CA PHE A 227 -7.58 -2.51 17.25
C PHE A 227 -7.55 -1.63 16.00
N HIS A 228 -6.90 -0.48 16.10
CA HIS A 228 -6.75 0.47 15.00
C HIS A 228 -5.28 0.56 14.63
N HIS A 229 -4.91 0.23 13.39
CA HIS A 229 -3.55 0.47 12.93
C HIS A 229 -3.24 1.96 12.99
N LEU A 230 -2.14 2.32 13.65
CA LEU A 230 -1.70 3.70 13.67
C LEU A 230 -0.98 4.00 12.35
N ILE A 231 -1.67 4.68 11.45
CA ILE A 231 -1.10 5.18 10.19
C ILE A 231 -0.79 6.66 10.40
N PHE A 232 0.46 7.03 10.17
CA PHE A 232 0.93 8.40 10.31
C PHE A 232 1.85 8.76 9.13
N PRO A 233 1.83 10.02 8.66
CA PRO A 233 2.78 10.46 7.66
C PRO A 233 4.19 10.50 8.23
N THR A 234 5.11 9.86 7.53
CA THR A 234 6.56 9.92 7.76
C THR A 234 7.18 10.98 6.86
N VAL A 235 8.18 11.68 7.40
CA VAL A 235 8.89 12.75 6.70
C VAL A 235 10.24 12.25 6.23
N PHE A 236 10.49 12.33 4.93
CA PHE A 236 11.74 11.89 4.30
C PHE A 236 12.49 13.07 3.71
N LYS A 237 13.80 13.13 3.94
CA LYS A 237 14.68 14.14 3.34
C LYS A 237 15.14 13.71 1.96
N LEU A 238 15.09 14.62 0.99
CA LEU A 238 15.58 14.41 -0.38
C LEU A 238 17.06 14.84 -0.53
N THR A 239 17.99 14.19 0.18
CA THR A 239 19.42 14.52 0.09
C THR A 239 20.16 13.74 -1.00
N ASP A 240 19.82 12.46 -1.14
CA ASP A 240 20.40 11.49 -2.09
C ASP A 240 19.45 10.31 -2.27
N THR A 241 18.78 9.96 -1.18
CA THR A 241 17.77 8.91 -1.04
C THR A 241 16.51 9.50 -0.40
N LEU A 242 15.51 8.68 -0.09
CA LEU A 242 14.39 9.04 0.78
C LEU A 242 14.68 8.51 2.21
N ILE A 243 15.58 9.15 2.94
CA ILE A 243 15.90 8.77 4.32
C ILE A 243 14.85 9.35 5.26
N LEU A 244 14.32 8.52 6.16
CA LEU A 244 13.43 8.93 7.24
C LEU A 244 14.13 9.96 8.14
N ASP A 245 13.50 11.10 8.36
CA ASP A 245 13.89 12.04 9.41
C ASP A 245 12.94 11.92 10.60
N GLU A 246 13.39 11.24 11.65
CA GLU A 246 12.59 11.00 12.86
C GLU A 246 12.19 12.29 13.56
N ASN A 247 13.09 13.28 13.62
CA ASN A 247 12.82 14.55 14.29
C ASN A 247 11.74 15.34 13.57
N LEU A 248 11.83 15.42 12.24
CA LEU A 248 10.79 16.05 11.43
C LEU A 248 9.49 15.24 11.44
N THR A 249 9.57 13.91 11.48
CA THR A 249 8.39 13.05 11.60
C THR A 249 7.65 13.30 12.92
N TYR A 250 8.37 13.39 14.04
CA TYR A 250 7.79 13.78 15.32
C TYR A 250 7.24 15.21 15.32
N LYS A 251 7.93 16.15 14.67
CA LYS A 251 7.46 17.55 14.54
C LYS A 251 6.16 17.61 13.72
N TYR A 252 6.09 16.87 12.62
CA TYR A 252 4.91 16.78 11.75
C TYR A 252 3.72 16.15 12.48
N ASN A 253 4.00 15.16 13.33
CA ASN A 253 2.99 14.42 14.10
C ASN A 253 3.02 14.81 15.59
N SER A 254 3.12 16.11 15.90
CA SER A 254 3.25 16.60 17.29
C SER A 254 2.13 16.11 18.20
N ASP A 255 0.87 16.17 17.76
CA ASP A 255 -0.27 15.66 18.52
C ASP A 255 -0.15 14.16 18.86
N LEU A 256 0.34 13.35 17.91
CA LEU A 256 0.56 11.91 18.14
C LEU A 256 1.73 11.67 19.09
N LYS A 257 2.80 12.47 19.00
CA LYS A 257 3.94 12.40 19.92
C LYS A 257 3.53 12.78 21.34
N ASP A 258 2.74 13.83 21.48
CA ASP A 258 2.26 14.28 22.78
C ASP A 258 1.34 13.23 23.42
N LYS A 259 0.52 12.56 22.61
CA LYS A 259 -0.41 11.52 23.08
C LYS A 259 0.26 10.18 23.36
N TYR A 260 1.15 9.71 22.49
CA TYR A 260 1.66 8.33 22.51
C TYR A 260 3.18 8.23 22.75
N GLY A 261 3.89 9.34 22.83
CA GLY A 261 5.34 9.36 23.02
C GLY A 261 6.12 8.85 21.81
N ASP A 262 7.02 7.92 22.04
CA ASP A 262 7.89 7.33 21.00
C ASP A 262 7.16 6.25 20.19
N PHE A 263 6.26 6.68 19.30
CA PHE A 263 5.55 5.79 18.39
C PHE A 263 6.42 5.25 17.23
N LEU A 264 7.58 5.84 16.94
CA LEU A 264 8.49 5.38 15.88
C LEU A 264 9.29 4.14 16.29
N SER A 265 9.45 3.90 17.59
CA SER A 265 10.06 2.67 18.12
C SER A 265 9.27 1.39 17.77
N PHE A 266 7.99 1.52 17.41
CA PHE A 266 7.11 0.41 17.05
C PHE A 266 7.23 0.08 15.57
N LYS A 267 7.40 -1.19 15.24
CA LYS A 267 7.50 -1.63 13.85
C LYS A 267 6.15 -1.58 13.14
N ARG A 268 5.08 -1.97 13.85
CA ARG A 268 3.69 -2.00 13.38
C ARG A 268 2.77 -1.52 14.50
N PRO A 269 2.75 -0.21 14.79
CA PRO A 269 1.98 0.33 15.90
C PRO A 269 0.47 0.14 15.70
N VAL A 270 -0.20 -0.24 16.79
CA VAL A 270 -1.64 -0.44 16.88
C VAL A 270 -2.15 0.33 18.09
N ILE A 271 -3.15 1.18 17.88
CA ILE A 271 -3.95 1.74 18.98
C ILE A 271 -4.93 0.65 19.42
N VAL A 272 -4.86 0.31 20.70
CA VAL A 272 -5.80 -0.59 21.36
C VAL A 272 -6.77 0.23 22.19
N GLU A 273 -8.03 0.23 21.78
CA GLU A 273 -9.13 0.90 22.46
C GLU A 273 -9.87 -0.11 23.34
N ASN A 274 -10.04 0.16 24.62
CA ASN A 274 -10.85 -0.65 25.52
C ASN A 274 -12.28 -0.10 25.55
N MET A 275 -13.24 -0.88 25.04
CA MET A 275 -14.64 -0.46 24.89
C MET A 275 -15.40 -0.36 26.22
N LEU A 276 -14.81 -0.80 27.35
CA LEU A 276 -15.45 -0.72 28.66
C LEU A 276 -15.22 0.64 29.34
N ASP A 277 -14.04 1.22 29.15
CA ASP A 277 -13.62 2.46 29.81
C ASP A 277 -13.14 3.55 28.83
N ASN A 278 -13.19 3.26 27.52
CA ASN A 278 -12.71 4.10 26.42
C ASN A 278 -11.24 4.51 26.55
N SER A 279 -10.43 3.73 27.29
CA SER A 279 -8.99 3.97 27.34
C SER A 279 -8.31 3.49 26.06
N GLU A 280 -7.27 4.21 25.66
CA GLU A 280 -6.46 3.90 24.48
C GLU A 280 -4.99 3.74 24.88
N ILE A 281 -4.33 2.73 24.32
CA ILE A 281 -2.89 2.53 24.46
C ILE A 281 -2.25 2.19 23.11
N LEU A 282 -0.97 2.51 22.98
CA LEU A 282 -0.16 2.10 21.82
C LEU A 282 0.51 0.75 22.10
N GLU A 283 0.46 -0.17 21.14
CA GLU A 283 1.01 -1.53 21.26
C GLU A 283 1.61 -2.00 19.92
N GLU A 284 2.53 -2.98 19.97
CA GLU A 284 3.08 -3.62 18.79
C GLU A 284 2.11 -4.67 18.22
N PHE A 285 1.88 -4.67 16.90
CA PHE A 285 0.93 -5.58 16.25
C PHE A 285 1.19 -7.05 16.60
N GLU A 286 2.47 -7.45 16.68
CA GLU A 286 2.86 -8.83 16.99
C GLU A 286 2.43 -9.27 18.40
N ASN A 287 2.28 -8.31 19.33
CA ASN A 287 1.82 -8.57 20.69
C ASN A 287 0.30 -8.76 20.77
N ILE A 288 -0.46 -8.26 19.79
CA ILE A 288 -1.92 -8.23 19.83
C ILE A 288 -2.51 -9.63 20.02
N LYS A 289 -2.08 -10.60 19.20
CA LYS A 289 -2.59 -11.98 19.27
C LYS A 289 -2.28 -12.66 20.60
N GLY A 290 -1.10 -12.43 21.17
CA GLY A 290 -0.67 -13.06 22.43
C GLY A 290 -1.33 -12.45 23.66
N ASN A 291 -1.51 -11.13 23.65
CA ASN A 291 -1.98 -10.39 24.82
C ASN A 291 -3.50 -10.32 24.87
N TYR A 292 -4.18 -10.14 23.74
CA TYR A 292 -5.60 -9.80 23.71
C TYR A 292 -6.51 -10.93 23.26
N TYR A 293 -5.97 -11.98 22.65
CA TYR A 293 -6.77 -13.12 22.18
C TYR A 293 -6.48 -14.38 22.98
N ARG A 294 -7.55 -15.17 23.12
CA ARG A 294 -7.46 -16.57 23.51
C ARG A 294 -6.71 -17.35 22.44
N ARG A 295 -5.63 -18.03 22.82
CA ARG A 295 -4.81 -18.85 21.91
C ARG A 295 -5.58 -20.07 21.45
N TYR A 296 -6.46 -20.60 22.30
CA TYR A 296 -7.20 -21.83 22.10
C TYR A 296 -8.71 -21.62 22.16
N ASP A 297 -9.20 -20.49 21.64
CA ASP A 297 -10.62 -20.12 21.63
C ASP A 297 -11.52 -21.22 21.02
N ILE A 298 -10.98 -21.97 20.06
CA ILE A 298 -11.64 -23.07 19.37
C ILE A 298 -12.12 -24.16 20.32
N THR A 299 -11.44 -24.34 21.47
CA THR A 299 -11.82 -25.30 22.51
C THR A 299 -13.13 -24.96 23.21
N SER A 300 -13.60 -23.72 23.11
CA SER A 300 -14.94 -23.31 23.56
C SER A 300 -15.99 -23.31 22.45
N ARG A 301 -15.60 -23.42 21.18
CA ARG A 301 -16.50 -23.25 20.03
C ARG A 301 -16.88 -24.54 19.32
N THR A 302 -16.02 -25.56 19.36
CA THR A 302 -16.26 -26.83 18.67
C THR A 302 -15.67 -28.01 19.43
N LYS A 303 -16.24 -29.20 19.24
CA LYS A 303 -15.69 -30.44 19.79
C LYS A 303 -14.40 -30.78 19.04
N ILE A 304 -13.28 -30.86 19.76
CA ILE A 304 -11.98 -31.12 19.16
C ILE A 304 -11.77 -32.62 18.95
N LYS A 305 -11.10 -32.99 17.85
CA LYS A 305 -10.72 -34.37 17.59
C LYS A 305 -9.49 -34.74 18.41
N VAL A 306 -9.39 -35.98 18.86
CA VAL A 306 -8.24 -36.51 19.63
C VAL A 306 -6.93 -36.25 18.88
N SER A 307 -6.90 -36.54 17.57
CA SER A 307 -5.71 -36.36 16.74
C SER A 307 -5.22 -34.91 16.62
N ALA A 308 -6.11 -33.93 16.81
CA ALA A 308 -5.72 -32.52 16.81
C ALA A 308 -4.87 -32.14 18.04
N LEU A 309 -4.89 -32.98 19.09
CA LEU A 309 -4.14 -32.78 20.33
C LEU A 309 -2.72 -33.37 20.27
N ASP A 310 -2.44 -34.29 19.34
CA ASP A 310 -1.19 -35.06 19.31
C ASP A 310 0.06 -34.20 19.08
N LYS A 311 -0.11 -33.02 18.47
CA LYS A 311 0.97 -32.06 18.21
C LYS A 311 1.34 -31.18 19.40
N TYR A 312 0.56 -31.19 20.48
CA TYR A 312 0.79 -30.32 21.63
C TYR A 312 1.47 -31.07 22.78
N PRO A 313 2.54 -30.52 23.37
CA PRO A 313 3.14 -31.11 24.57
C PRO A 313 2.18 -30.99 25.76
N LYS A 314 2.40 -31.83 26.79
CA LYS A 314 1.56 -31.86 28.01
C LYS A 314 1.38 -30.49 28.67
N ALA A 315 2.43 -29.68 28.69
CA ALA A 315 2.37 -28.31 29.24
C ALA A 315 1.38 -27.42 28.46
N GLU A 316 1.41 -27.47 27.13
CA GLU A 316 0.47 -26.71 26.30
C GLU A 316 -0.95 -27.26 26.43
N LEU A 317 -1.14 -28.58 26.51
CA LEU A 317 -2.45 -29.19 26.77
C LEU A 317 -3.04 -28.71 28.10
N ARG A 318 -2.22 -28.58 29.14
CA ARG A 318 -2.63 -27.98 30.42
C ARG A 318 -3.09 -26.53 30.22
N ILE A 319 -2.35 -25.70 29.48
CA ILE A 319 -2.78 -24.33 29.17
C ILE A 319 -4.09 -24.33 28.38
N MET A 320 -4.20 -25.12 27.32
CA MET A 320 -5.42 -25.26 26.49
C MET A 320 -6.65 -25.57 27.34
N ARG A 321 -6.54 -26.55 28.24
CA ARG A 321 -7.62 -26.94 29.15
C ARG A 321 -7.98 -25.82 30.12
N ASN A 322 -6.98 -25.16 30.70
CA ASN A 322 -7.21 -24.11 31.68
C ASN A 322 -7.68 -22.79 31.03
N GLU A 323 -7.40 -22.54 29.76
CA GLU A 323 -7.90 -21.36 29.04
C GLU A 323 -9.44 -21.34 28.98
N ILE A 324 -10.09 -22.51 28.92
CA ILE A 324 -11.55 -22.64 29.00
C ILE A 324 -12.06 -22.07 30.32
N PHE A 325 -11.46 -22.45 31.45
CA PHE A 325 -11.83 -21.92 32.77
C PHE A 325 -11.50 -20.43 32.89
N ALA A 326 -10.35 -20.01 32.36
CA ALA A 326 -9.92 -18.61 32.35
C ALA A 326 -10.92 -17.71 31.59
N ALA A 327 -11.47 -18.19 30.47
CA ALA A 327 -12.47 -17.46 29.68
C ALA A 327 -13.76 -17.15 30.46
N HIS A 328 -14.09 -18.00 31.45
CA HIS A 328 -15.22 -17.79 32.35
C HIS A 328 -14.85 -17.01 33.62
N GLY A 329 -13.59 -16.58 33.75
CA GLY A 329 -13.11 -15.78 34.88
C GLY A 329 -12.73 -16.59 36.12
N TYR A 330 -12.31 -17.85 35.96
CA TYR A 330 -11.87 -18.68 37.08
C TYR A 330 -10.61 -18.13 37.75
N ILE A 331 -10.58 -18.07 39.09
CA ILE A 331 -9.43 -17.64 39.89
C ILE A 331 -8.51 -18.85 40.15
N PHE A 332 -7.34 -18.88 39.49
CA PHE A 332 -6.41 -20.01 39.62
C PHE A 332 -5.71 -20.06 40.99
N LYS A 333 -5.69 -21.23 41.63
CA LYS A 333 -4.89 -21.51 42.83
C LYS A 333 -3.43 -21.85 42.50
N SER A 334 -3.17 -22.33 41.30
CA SER A 334 -1.83 -22.66 40.80
C SER A 334 -1.06 -21.38 40.45
N SER A 335 0.15 -21.20 40.98
CA SER A 335 0.94 -19.98 40.76
C SER A 335 1.37 -19.80 39.31
N ASP A 336 1.79 -20.88 38.65
CA ASP A 336 2.12 -20.94 37.22
C ASP A 336 0.95 -20.47 36.33
N LEU A 337 -0.26 -20.98 36.57
CA LEU A 337 -1.44 -20.62 35.77
C LEU A 337 -1.89 -19.18 36.02
N ARG A 338 -1.82 -18.71 37.28
CA ARG A 338 -2.05 -17.28 37.57
C ARG A 338 -1.06 -16.41 36.83
N GLU A 339 0.23 -16.71 36.93
CA GLU A 339 1.28 -15.93 36.27
C GLU A 339 1.10 -15.95 34.74
N TYR A 340 0.74 -17.11 34.18
CA TYR A 340 0.48 -17.24 32.74
C TYR A 340 -0.71 -16.39 32.28
N PHE A 341 -1.88 -16.55 32.90
CA PHE A 341 -3.10 -15.85 32.43
C PHE A 341 -3.13 -14.37 32.84
N ASN A 342 -2.47 -13.96 33.92
CA ASN A 342 -2.37 -12.54 34.28
C ASN A 342 -1.53 -11.72 33.28
N LYS A 343 -0.74 -12.37 32.41
CA LYS A 343 -0.03 -11.69 31.31
C LYS A 343 -0.97 -11.33 30.16
N THR A 344 -2.16 -11.92 30.09
CA THR A 344 -3.14 -11.62 29.04
C THR A 344 -4.12 -10.54 29.48
N LYS A 345 -4.55 -9.71 28.53
CA LYS A 345 -5.49 -8.59 28.73
C LYS A 345 -6.96 -9.02 28.66
N TRP A 346 -7.24 -10.19 28.12
CA TRP A 346 -8.60 -10.74 28.02
C TRP A 346 -9.03 -11.52 29.27
N TYR A 347 -8.08 -11.97 30.11
CA TYR A 347 -8.38 -12.72 31.32
C TYR A 347 -8.84 -11.78 32.43
N ASN A 348 -10.04 -12.04 32.96
CA ASN A 348 -10.62 -11.28 34.07
C ASN A 348 -11.05 -12.22 35.21
N PRO A 349 -10.22 -12.41 36.24
CA PRO A 349 -10.52 -13.29 37.38
C PRO A 349 -11.68 -12.75 38.23
N ARG A 350 -12.76 -13.54 38.36
CA ARG A 350 -14.00 -13.13 39.04
C ARG A 350 -14.59 -14.19 39.98
N PHE A 351 -14.40 -15.47 39.67
CA PHE A 351 -15.10 -16.55 40.37
C PHE A 351 -14.16 -17.64 40.86
N ILE A 352 -14.43 -18.15 42.06
CA ILE A 352 -13.73 -19.31 42.63
C ILE A 352 -14.18 -20.65 42.03
N ASP A 353 -15.35 -20.66 41.36
CA ASP A 353 -15.91 -21.78 40.62
C ASP A 353 -16.66 -21.25 39.38
N VAL A 354 -16.50 -21.93 38.25
CA VAL A 354 -17.13 -21.59 36.97
C VAL A 354 -17.81 -22.81 36.34
N THR A 355 -17.95 -23.92 37.07
CA THR A 355 -18.46 -25.19 36.56
C THR A 355 -19.87 -25.06 35.96
N ASP A 356 -20.69 -24.19 36.54
CA ASP A 356 -22.04 -23.84 36.08
C ASP A 356 -22.06 -23.06 34.75
N LYS A 357 -20.94 -22.44 34.37
CA LYS A 357 -20.80 -21.60 33.15
C LYS A 357 -20.29 -22.36 31.94
N LEU A 358 -19.79 -23.58 32.16
CA LEU A 358 -19.21 -24.40 31.10
C LEU A 358 -20.29 -24.99 30.19
N THR A 359 -20.11 -24.80 28.89
CA THR A 359 -20.94 -25.42 27.86
C THR A 359 -20.63 -26.92 27.73
N ASP A 360 -21.51 -27.67 27.06
CA ASP A 360 -21.28 -29.10 26.82
C ASP A 360 -20.07 -29.36 25.90
N ILE A 361 -19.78 -28.44 24.99
CA ILE A 361 -18.58 -28.47 24.15
C ILE A 361 -17.33 -28.35 25.02
N GLU A 362 -17.33 -27.38 25.92
CA GLU A 362 -16.22 -27.12 26.85
C GLU A 362 -16.00 -28.29 27.80
N LYS A 363 -17.06 -28.82 28.42
CA LYS A 363 -16.98 -30.01 29.29
C LYS A 363 -16.36 -31.20 28.58
N HIS A 364 -16.85 -31.50 27.37
CA HIS A 364 -16.31 -32.58 26.54
C HIS A 364 -14.80 -32.37 26.23
N ASN A 365 -14.42 -31.17 25.81
CA ASN A 365 -13.05 -30.86 25.46
C ASN A 365 -12.12 -30.87 26.68
N ILE A 366 -12.57 -30.42 27.86
CA ILE A 366 -11.82 -30.49 29.12
C ILE A 366 -11.46 -31.94 29.43
N GLU A 367 -12.43 -32.86 29.38
CA GLU A 367 -12.20 -34.29 29.65
C GLU A 367 -11.24 -34.90 28.64
N LEU A 368 -11.43 -34.59 27.35
CA LEU A 368 -10.59 -35.11 26.29
C LEU A 368 -9.13 -34.64 26.42
N ILE A 369 -8.92 -33.35 26.66
CA ILE A 369 -7.58 -32.77 26.85
C ILE A 369 -6.92 -33.36 28.10
N LEU A 370 -7.66 -33.50 29.21
CA LEU A 370 -7.14 -34.08 30.44
C LEU A 370 -6.66 -35.53 30.25
N LYS A 371 -7.38 -36.33 29.45
CA LYS A 371 -6.97 -37.70 29.11
C LYS A 371 -5.66 -37.75 28.32
N LYS A 372 -5.40 -36.74 27.48
CA LYS A 372 -4.16 -36.64 26.68
C LYS A 372 -2.99 -36.01 27.46
N GLU A 373 -3.29 -35.15 28.43
CA GLU A 373 -2.32 -34.50 29.31
C GLU A 373 -1.62 -35.52 30.25
N LYS A 374 -2.36 -36.50 30.74
CA LYS A 374 -1.86 -37.57 31.61
C LYS A 374 -1.08 -38.61 30.80
#